data_AF-A0A381S9K0-F1
#
_entry.id   AF-A0A381S9K0-F1
#
_cell.length_a   1.000
_cell.length_b   1.000
_cell.length_c   1.000
_cell.angle_alpha   90.00
_cell.angle_beta   90.00
_cell.angle_gamma   90.00
#
_symmetry.space_group_name_H-M   'P 1'
#
loop_
_entity.id
_entity.type
_entity.pdbx_description
1 polymer ?
#
loop_
_entity_poly.entity_id
_entity_poly.type
_entity_poly.pdbx_seq_one_letter_code
_entity_poly.pdbx_strand_id
1 'polypeptide(L)'
;MGSFFLYLSMKKILLLIFITSVSCSNNQKISGLEEEVEVLRDKYGLNHIYANNENDLFFMQGYLAAKDRLFQFEIWRRQATGTVSEIFGEEE
;
A
#
# COMPACT_ATOMS: atom_id res chain seq x y z
N MET A 1 -33.45 -36.54 -10.17
CA MET A 1 -32.72 -36.12 -8.95
C MET A 1 -31.25 -35.77 -9.18
N GLY A 2 -30.51 -36.48 -10.06
CA GLY A 2 -29.07 -36.21 -10.28
C GLY A 2 -28.71 -34.83 -10.86
N SER A 3 -29.47 -34.31 -11.82
CA SER A 3 -29.15 -33.01 -12.46
C SER A 3 -29.29 -31.81 -11.53
N PHE A 4 -30.19 -31.87 -10.55
CA PHE A 4 -30.38 -30.82 -9.54
C PHE A 4 -29.19 -30.75 -8.56
N PHE A 5 -28.67 -31.93 -8.18
CA PHE A 5 -27.49 -32.02 -7.32
C PHE A 5 -26.22 -31.52 -8.03
N LEU A 6 -26.07 -31.84 -9.32
CA LEU A 6 -24.99 -31.33 -10.17
C LEU A 6 -25.04 -29.80 -10.32
N TYR A 7 -26.24 -29.23 -10.53
CA TYR A 7 -26.41 -27.78 -10.61
C TYR A 7 -26.05 -27.06 -9.30
N LEU A 8 -26.46 -27.62 -8.16
CA LEU A 8 -26.14 -27.06 -6.84
C LEU A 8 -24.63 -27.15 -6.54
N SER A 9 -23.98 -28.24 -6.96
CA SER A 9 -22.52 -28.41 -6.85
C SER A 9 -21.76 -27.40 -7.72
N MET A 10 -22.17 -27.23 -8.98
CA MET A 10 -21.55 -26.27 -9.89
C MET A 10 -21.73 -24.82 -9.43
N LYS A 11 -22.90 -24.48 -8.88
CA LYS A 11 -23.18 -23.15 -8.35
C LYS A 11 -22.32 -22.81 -7.12
N LYS A 12 -22.01 -23.81 -6.28
CA LYS A 12 -21.08 -23.66 -5.14
C LYS A 12 -19.64 -23.42 -5.59
N ILE A 13 -19.18 -24.13 -6.63
CA ILE A 13 -17.85 -23.91 -7.23
C ILE A 13 -17.74 -22.50 -7.81
N LEU A 14 -18.76 -22.05 -8.55
CA LEU A 14 -18.79 -20.70 -9.11
C LEU A 14 -18.78 -19.62 -8.00
N LEU A 15 -19.53 -19.83 -6.92
CA LEU A 15 -19.56 -18.95 -5.75
C LEU A 15 -18.18 -18.90 -5.07
N LEU A 16 -17.50 -20.03 -4.93
CA LEU A 16 -16.18 -20.11 -4.30
C LEU A 16 -15.12 -19.34 -5.10
N ILE A 17 -15.13 -19.48 -6.43
CA ILE A 17 -14.23 -18.77 -7.35
C ILE A 17 -14.44 -17.26 -7.24
N PHE A 18 -15.69 -16.81 -7.21
CA PHE A 18 -16.03 -15.38 -7.08
C PHE A 18 -15.57 -14.77 -5.76
N ILE A 19 -15.64 -15.52 -4.65
CA ILE A 19 -15.17 -15.07 -3.34
C ILE A 19 -13.63 -14.93 -3.34
N THR A 20 -12.92 -15.86 -3.97
CA THR A 20 -11.44 -15.82 -4.00
C THR A 20 -10.87 -14.64 -4.78
N SER A 21 -11.53 -14.18 -5.85
CA SER A 21 -11.05 -13.03 -6.64
C SER A 21 -11.17 -11.70 -5.89
N VAL A 22 -12.19 -11.53 -5.05
CA VAL A 22 -12.42 -10.29 -4.29
C VAL A 22 -11.36 -10.07 -3.22
N SER A 23 -10.84 -11.13 -2.60
CA SER A 23 -9.76 -11.03 -1.61
C SER A 23 -8.40 -10.60 -2.19
N CYS A 24 -8.22 -10.56 -3.51
CA CYS A 24 -6.93 -10.27 -4.12
C CYS A 24 -6.65 -8.77 -4.31
N SER A 25 -7.67 -7.91 -4.18
CA SER A 25 -7.52 -6.46 -4.27
C SER A 25 -7.35 -5.83 -2.88
N ASN A 26 -6.13 -5.36 -2.58
CA ASN A 26 -5.83 -4.63 -1.35
C ASN A 26 -6.15 -3.15 -1.53
N ASN A 27 -7.40 -2.77 -1.29
CA ASN A 27 -7.81 -1.37 -1.22
C ASN A 27 -7.57 -0.83 0.19
N GLN A 28 -6.58 0.05 0.34
CA GLN A 28 -6.27 0.69 1.62
C GLN A 28 -6.78 2.13 1.62
N LYS A 29 -7.60 2.48 2.62
CA LYS A 29 -7.99 3.87 2.84
C LYS A 29 -6.86 4.61 3.54
N ILE A 30 -6.36 5.67 2.91
CA ILE A 30 -5.36 6.56 3.48
C ILE A 30 -6.00 7.93 3.66
N SER A 31 -5.93 8.46 4.88
CA SER A 31 -6.40 9.81 5.17
C SER A 31 -5.51 10.84 4.48
N GLY A 32 -6.12 11.84 3.84
CA GLY A 32 -5.41 12.93 3.17
C GLY A 32 -5.35 12.82 1.65
N LEU A 33 -5.84 11.71 1.07
CA LEU A 33 -6.11 11.62 -0.36
C LEU A 33 -7.49 12.21 -0.68
N GLU A 34 -7.56 13.03 -1.72
CA GLU A 34 -8.80 13.60 -2.23
C GLU A 34 -9.48 12.66 -3.25
N GLU A 35 -8.67 11.98 -4.06
CA GLU A 35 -9.09 11.05 -5.10
C GLU A 35 -8.39 9.68 -4.98
N GLU A 36 -8.80 8.74 -5.85
CA GLU A 36 -8.20 7.41 -5.92
C GLU A 36 -6.77 7.49 -6.51
N VAL A 37 -5.86 6.74 -5.90
CA VAL A 37 -4.46 6.61 -6.34
C VAL A 37 -4.12 5.13 -6.48
N GLU A 38 -3.64 4.75 -7.66
CA GLU A 38 -3.16 3.40 -7.93
C GLU A 38 -1.63 3.35 -7.77
N VAL A 39 -1.17 2.33 -7.04
CA VAL A 39 0.27 2.11 -6.80
C VAL A 39 0.62 0.69 -7.24
N LEU A 40 1.48 0.58 -8.26
CA LEU A 40 2.03 -0.67 -8.72
C LEU A 40 3.47 -0.79 -8.23
N ARG A 41 3.77 -1.84 -7.45
CA ARG A 41 5.13 -2.14 -7.00
C ARG A 41 5.75 -3.20 -7.89
N ASP A 42 6.88 -2.88 -8.51
CA ASP A 42 7.58 -3.81 -9.38
C ASP A 42 8.38 -4.87 -8.58
N LYS A 43 9.02 -5.80 -9.29
CA LYS A 43 9.84 -6.86 -8.70
C LYS A 43 11.12 -6.37 -7.99
N TYR A 44 11.56 -5.15 -8.27
CA TYR A 44 12.71 -4.51 -7.61
C TYR A 44 12.28 -3.60 -6.45
N GLY A 45 10.97 -3.52 -6.20
CA GLY A 45 10.40 -2.72 -5.14
C GLY A 45 10.21 -1.24 -5.50
N LEU A 46 10.33 -0.86 -6.78
CA LEU A 46 10.02 0.48 -7.27
C LEU A 46 8.51 0.67 -7.34
N ASN A 47 8.04 1.84 -6.90
CA ASN A 47 6.63 2.20 -6.91
C ASN A 47 6.33 3.05 -8.15
N HIS A 48 5.38 2.60 -8.98
CA HIS A 48 4.77 3.37 -10.05
C HIS A 48 3.43 3.90 -9.54
N ILE A 49 3.29 5.23 -9.50
CA ILE A 49 2.14 5.90 -8.88
C ILE A 49 1.33 6.59 -9.97
N TYR A 50 0.03 6.30 -10.01
CA TYR A 50 -0.93 6.91 -10.90
C TYR A 50 -2.00 7.61 -10.06
N ALA A 51 -2.16 8.92 -10.25
CA ALA A 51 -3.12 9.74 -9.52
C ALA A 51 -3.81 10.70 -10.50
N ASN A 52 -5.03 11.12 -10.14
CA ASN A 52 -5.82 12.06 -10.95
C ASN A 52 -5.45 13.53 -10.73
N ASN A 53 -4.73 13.83 -9.66
CA ASN A 53 -4.25 15.17 -9.34
C ASN A 53 -2.82 15.14 -8.78
N GLU A 54 -2.14 16.29 -8.88
CA GLU A 54 -0.74 16.40 -8.47
C GLU A 54 -0.55 16.33 -6.95
N ASN A 55 -1.51 16.83 -6.18
CA ASN A 55 -1.45 16.84 -4.72
C ASN A 55 -1.38 15.41 -4.17
N ASP A 56 -2.30 14.55 -4.60
CA ASP A 56 -2.37 13.15 -4.23
C ASP A 56 -1.16 12.36 -4.74
N LEU A 57 -0.64 12.70 -5.95
CA LEU A 57 0.58 12.10 -6.48
C LEU A 57 1.78 12.34 -5.56
N PHE A 58 2.03 13.60 -5.18
CA PHE A 58 3.14 13.95 -4.30
C PHE A 58 2.95 13.44 -2.88
N PHE A 59 1.72 13.48 -2.36
CA PHE A 59 1.38 12.91 -1.06
C PHE A 59 1.70 11.41 -1.04
N MET A 60 1.24 10.66 -2.04
CA MET A 60 1.47 9.22 -2.12
C MET A 60 2.96 8.89 -2.31
N GLN A 61 3.68 9.69 -3.10
CA GLN A 61 5.13 9.57 -3.26
C GLN A 61 5.86 9.70 -1.92
N GLY A 62 5.54 10.73 -1.13
CA GLY A 62 6.12 10.94 0.20
C GLY A 62 5.77 9.81 1.17
N TYR A 63 4.50 9.37 1.18
CA TYR A 63 4.06 8.26 2.01
C TYR A 63 4.80 6.95 1.69
N LEU A 64 4.97 6.60 0.41
CA LEU A 64 5.68 5.39 0.01
C LEU A 64 7.17 5.49 0.30
N ALA A 65 7.78 6.66 0.10
CA ALA A 65 9.17 6.90 0.46
C ALA A 65 9.40 6.71 1.97
N ALA A 66 8.51 7.26 2.80
CA ALA A 66 8.54 7.05 4.24
C ALA A 66 8.29 5.58 4.60
N LYS A 67 7.34 4.89 3.97
CA LYS A 67 7.05 3.47 4.21
C LYS A 67 8.27 2.59 4.01
N ASP A 68 9.08 2.87 2.99
CA ASP A 68 10.27 2.08 2.67
C ASP A 68 11.53 2.55 3.42
N ARG A 69 11.65 3.85 3.77
CA ARG A 69 12.89 4.47 4.28
C ARG A 69 12.71 5.33 5.54
N LEU A 70 11.67 5.09 6.34
CA LEU A 70 11.31 5.92 7.49
C LEU A 70 12.50 6.22 8.40
N PHE A 71 13.28 5.19 8.73
CA PHE A 71 14.44 5.34 9.59
C PHE A 71 15.46 6.32 9.01
N GLN A 72 15.81 6.20 7.73
CA GLN A 72 16.77 7.10 7.08
C GLN A 72 16.26 8.54 7.08
N PHE A 73 14.98 8.74 6.78
CA PHE A 73 14.37 10.07 6.81
C PHE A 73 14.38 10.69 8.20
N GLU A 74 14.11 9.91 9.25
CA GLU A 74 14.16 10.40 10.63
C GLU A 74 15.58 10.77 11.06
N ILE A 75 16.60 9.97 10.68
CA ILE A 75 18.00 10.32 10.94
C ILE A 75 18.38 11.62 10.22
N TRP A 76 18.06 11.75 8.93
CA TRP A 76 18.35 12.97 8.17
C TRP A 76 17.63 14.19 8.72
N ARG A 77 16.37 14.05 9.15
CA ARG A 77 15.63 15.12 9.83
C ARG A 77 16.36 15.56 11.09
N ARG A 78 16.79 14.62 11.93
CA ARG A 78 17.52 14.91 13.17
C ARG A 78 18.89 15.53 12.93
N GLN A 79 19.61 15.09 11.91
CA GLN A 79 20.88 15.70 11.48
C GLN A 79 20.67 17.16 11.06
N ALA A 80 19.62 17.43 10.27
CA ALA A 80 19.28 18.78 9.86
C ALA A 80 18.82 19.66 11.02
N THR A 81 18.14 19.11 12.04
CA THR A 81 17.66 19.86 13.20
C THR A 81 18.63 19.90 14.38
N GLY A 82 19.75 19.18 14.32
CA GLY A 82 20.73 19.10 15.41
C GLY A 82 20.26 18.28 16.63
N THR A 83 19.40 17.28 16.42
CA THR A 83 18.82 16.44 17.50
C THR A 83 19.16 14.96 17.34
N VAL A 84 20.33 14.67 16.77
CA VAL A 84 20.87 13.32 16.57
C VAL A 84 21.25 12.67 17.89
N SER A 85 21.84 13.45 18.81
CA SER A 85 22.28 12.98 20.13
C SER A 85 21.16 12.37 20.98
N GLU A 86 19.91 12.78 20.77
CA GLU A 86 18.75 12.21 21.47
C GLU A 86 18.56 10.70 21.21
N ILE A 87 19.08 10.17 20.10
CA ILE A 87 18.95 8.76 19.73
C ILE A 87 20.29 8.01 19.69
N PHE A 88 21.42 8.71 19.48
CA PHE A 88 22.74 8.09 19.38
C PHE A 88 23.66 8.37 20.57
N GLY A 89 23.33 9.32 21.44
CA GLY A 89 24.15 9.72 22.59
C GLY A 89 24.93 11.02 22.34
N GLU A 90 25.57 11.55 23.38
CA GLU A 90 26.23 12.87 23.36
C GLU A 90 27.48 12.94 22.47
N GLU A 91 27.98 11.80 22.00
CA GLU A 91 29.17 11.72 21.15
C GLU A 91 28.88 12.04 19.66
N GLU A 92 27.60 12.16 19.28
CA GLU A 92 27.10 12.44 17.92
C GLU A 92 26.18 13.68 17.88
#